data_AF-A0A8C6ZRZ8-F1
#
_entry.id   AF-A0A8C6ZRZ8-F1
#
_cell.length_a   1.000
_cell.length_b   1.000
_cell.length_c   1.000
_cell.angle_alpha   90.00
_cell.angle_beta   90.00
_cell.angle_gamma   90.00
#
_symmetry.space_group_name_H-M   'P 1'
#
loop_
_entity.id
_entity.type
_entity.pdbx_description
1 polymer ?
#
loop_
_entity_poly.entity_id
_entity_poly.type
_entity_poly.pdbx_seq_one_letter_code
_entity_poly.pdbx_strand_id
1 'polypeptide(L)'
;QDDPSGKNSISLRLSSYPQEAKQLPIDRNEWEGYFDESGHLVKSWDFITSIILERGLDPSVRSEAWKFLTGYYSWSSSRDERLAVEGMRRKNYESLAKMCDKIQPLLETEHRDFSRVCSFIKYQQGFHEMLLLFHLLAEQEHEIYWLFQFFLQKTEHSCVMNIGVGKNLIMLKALIAFMDPTFAKHLEGKGTQVIQSLFPWFSFSFQRVFKSFYDVWRLWEVFLIGKPCRNFQVIVAYTLLQTVRDQILRENMSGDDILMVSGCAGHPIPLLWGSHRFVTSTALSQVPAALMEFFTQARK
;
A
#
# COMPACT_ATOMS: atom_id res chain seq x y z
N GLN A 1 2.06 55.42 23.65
CA GLN A 1 3.11 54.88 22.76
C GLN A 1 3.03 53.37 22.84
N ASP A 2 2.49 52.81 21.76
CA ASP A 2 2.83 51.56 21.07
C ASP A 2 2.82 50.18 21.75
N ASP A 3 2.23 49.27 20.97
CA ASP A 3 1.98 47.83 21.09
C ASP A 3 3.26 46.98 20.74
N PRO A 4 3.20 45.67 20.45
CA PRO A 4 3.59 44.52 21.28
C PRO A 4 4.78 43.70 20.72
N SER A 5 5.29 42.71 21.45
CA SER A 5 5.86 41.50 20.81
C SER A 5 6.06 40.37 21.82
N GLY A 6 5.71 39.16 21.37
CA GLY A 6 5.59 37.98 22.20
C GLY A 6 6.88 37.23 22.47
N LYS A 7 6.70 36.18 23.27
CA LYS A 7 7.15 34.82 22.95
C LYS A 7 6.50 33.86 23.93
N ASN A 8 5.48 33.18 23.42
CA ASN A 8 4.98 31.91 23.93
C ASN A 8 6.17 30.97 24.15
N SER A 9 6.52 30.75 25.41
CA SER A 9 7.31 29.59 25.83
C SER A 9 6.36 28.59 26.47
N ILE A 10 5.40 28.10 25.68
CA ILE A 10 4.78 26.81 25.97
C ILE A 10 5.83 25.77 25.62
N SER A 11 6.74 25.56 26.58
CA SER A 11 7.51 24.35 26.72
C SER A 11 6.51 23.20 26.84
N LEU A 12 6.09 22.70 25.68
CA LEU A 12 5.42 21.41 25.57
C LEU A 12 6.42 20.39 26.11
N ARG A 13 6.17 19.97 27.35
CA ARG A 13 6.71 18.73 27.90
C ARG A 13 6.35 17.63 26.92
N LEU A 14 7.27 17.28 26.02
CA LEU A 14 7.35 15.96 25.45
C LEU A 14 7.52 15.02 26.63
N SER A 15 6.40 14.51 27.15
CA SER A 15 6.39 13.41 28.08
C SER A 15 7.13 12.26 27.42
N SER A 16 8.23 11.88 28.06
CA SER A 16 9.05 10.71 27.80
C SER A 16 8.20 9.47 27.50
N TYR A 17 8.08 9.13 26.22
CA TYR A 17 7.76 7.76 25.85
C TYR A 17 8.97 6.90 26.18
N PRO A 18 8.81 5.78 26.90
CA PRO A 18 9.93 4.88 27.15
C PRO A 18 10.51 4.45 25.80
N GLN A 19 11.82 4.59 25.69
CA GLN A 19 12.61 4.18 24.54
C GLN A 19 12.66 2.64 24.55
N GLU A 20 11.52 2.00 24.29
CA GLU A 20 11.40 0.55 24.13
C GLU A 20 12.36 0.13 23.02
N ALA A 21 13.17 -0.90 23.30
CA ALA A 21 14.18 -1.41 22.39
C ALA A 21 13.61 -1.57 20.97
N LYS A 22 14.33 -1.06 19.96
CA LYS A 22 13.98 -1.26 18.54
C LYS A 22 13.83 -2.76 18.28
N GLN A 23 12.60 -3.24 18.20
CA GLN A 23 12.34 -4.63 17.85
C GLN A 23 12.69 -4.83 16.37
N LEU A 24 13.58 -5.78 16.10
CA LEU A 24 14.06 -6.08 14.75
C LEU A 24 12.92 -6.70 13.90
N PRO A 25 12.94 -6.55 12.57
CA PRO A 25 12.04 -7.29 11.69
C PRO A 25 12.11 -8.80 11.93
N ILE A 26 11.09 -9.53 11.50
CA ILE A 26 11.08 -11.01 11.59
C ILE A 26 12.14 -11.54 10.64
N ASP A 27 13.20 -12.13 11.19
CA ASP A 27 14.29 -12.73 10.43
C ASP A 27 13.99 -14.18 10.04
N ARG A 28 14.95 -14.80 9.33
CA ARG A 28 14.81 -16.17 8.86
C ARG A 28 14.59 -17.16 9.99
N ASN A 29 15.38 -17.05 11.05
CA ASN A 29 15.37 -18.01 12.16
C ASN A 29 14.05 -17.96 12.91
N GLU A 30 13.53 -16.76 13.18
CA GLU A 30 12.24 -16.59 13.84
C GLU A 30 11.10 -17.12 12.98
N TRP A 31 11.12 -16.84 11.66
CA TRP A 31 10.09 -17.34 10.74
C TRP A 31 10.07 -18.85 10.66
N GLU A 32 11.23 -19.50 10.57
CA GLU A 32 11.34 -20.96 10.56
C GLU A 32 10.82 -21.58 11.87
N GLY A 33 11.01 -20.90 12.99
CA GLY A 33 10.45 -21.28 14.29
C GLY A 33 8.92 -21.23 14.38
N TYR A 34 8.22 -20.70 13.37
CA TYR A 34 6.76 -20.74 13.29
C TYR A 34 6.23 -22.04 12.68
N PHE A 35 7.09 -22.91 12.15
CA PHE A 35 6.69 -24.16 11.52
C PHE A 35 7.01 -25.37 12.40
N ASP A 36 6.16 -26.40 12.32
CA ASP A 36 6.48 -27.72 12.85
C ASP A 36 7.30 -28.57 11.86
N GLU A 37 7.62 -29.81 12.24
CA GLU A 37 8.39 -30.75 11.42
C GLU A 37 7.73 -31.06 10.07
N SER A 38 6.40 -31.05 10.02
CA SER A 38 5.62 -31.26 8.79
C SER A 38 5.43 -29.99 7.95
N GLY A 39 5.87 -28.84 8.47
CA GLY A 39 5.77 -27.55 7.83
C GLY A 39 4.40 -26.88 7.98
N HIS A 40 3.58 -27.25 8.96
CA HIS A 40 2.39 -26.47 9.34
C HIS A 40 2.78 -25.30 10.23
N LEU A 41 2.05 -24.19 10.13
CA LEU A 41 2.21 -23.06 11.03
C LEU A 41 1.64 -23.40 12.41
N VAL A 42 2.50 -23.37 13.43
CA VAL A 42 2.10 -23.64 14.83
C VAL A 42 1.48 -22.41 15.51
N LYS A 43 1.73 -21.23 14.95
CA LYS A 43 1.16 -19.96 15.44
C LYS A 43 -0.06 -19.57 14.61
N SER A 44 -1.03 -18.94 15.26
CA SER A 44 -2.24 -18.48 14.57
C SER A 44 -1.94 -17.36 13.58
N TRP A 45 -2.81 -17.22 12.58
CA TRP A 45 -2.79 -16.09 11.65
C TRP A 45 -2.76 -14.74 12.38
N ASP A 46 -3.59 -14.59 13.42
CA ASP A 46 -3.65 -13.34 14.20
C ASP A 46 -2.33 -13.00 14.88
N PHE A 47 -1.65 -14.00 15.44
CA PHE A 47 -0.35 -13.81 16.09
C PHE A 47 0.71 -13.38 15.07
N ILE A 48 0.89 -14.16 14.00
CA ILE A 48 1.92 -13.89 12.98
C ILE A 48 1.67 -12.52 12.33
N THR A 49 0.43 -12.24 11.94
CA THR A 49 0.11 -10.96 11.31
C THR A 49 0.26 -9.78 12.27
N SER A 50 -0.02 -9.94 13.57
CA SER A 50 0.25 -8.89 14.56
C SER A 50 1.73 -8.56 14.62
N ILE A 51 2.61 -9.56 14.64
CA ILE A 51 4.06 -9.35 14.67
C ILE A 51 4.54 -8.73 13.35
N ILE A 52 4.04 -9.19 12.20
CA ILE A 52 4.34 -8.56 10.90
C ILE A 52 3.90 -7.09 10.92
N LEU A 53 2.71 -6.77 11.44
CA LEU A 53 2.21 -5.39 11.54
C LEU A 53 2.99 -4.54 12.54
N GLU A 54 3.66 -5.13 13.52
CA GLU A 54 4.45 -4.39 14.51
C GLU A 54 5.91 -4.20 14.06
N ARG A 55 6.55 -5.25 13.57
CA ARG A 55 8.00 -5.34 13.35
C ARG A 55 8.37 -5.34 11.86
N GLY A 56 7.47 -5.77 10.99
CA GLY A 56 7.74 -6.00 9.56
C GLY A 56 8.57 -7.27 9.31
N LEU A 57 8.87 -7.51 8.03
CA LEU A 57 9.62 -8.68 7.59
C LEU A 57 11.06 -8.32 7.21
N ASP A 58 12.01 -9.22 7.47
CA ASP A 58 13.35 -9.11 6.89
C ASP A 58 13.31 -9.47 5.39
N PRO A 59 14.17 -8.86 4.52
CA PRO A 59 14.26 -9.24 3.10
C PRO A 59 14.44 -10.74 2.85
N SER A 60 15.16 -11.45 3.72
CA SER A 60 15.38 -12.91 3.59
C SER A 60 14.11 -13.76 3.70
N VAL A 61 13.06 -13.24 4.35
CA VAL A 61 11.81 -13.97 4.62
C VAL A 61 10.65 -13.47 3.75
N ARG A 62 10.75 -12.23 3.28
CA ARG A 62 9.61 -11.51 2.70
C ARG A 62 8.95 -12.28 1.56
N SER A 63 9.74 -12.86 0.66
CA SER A 63 9.23 -13.62 -0.49
C SER A 63 8.32 -14.77 -0.07
N GLU A 64 8.76 -15.57 0.90
CA GLU A 64 8.02 -16.71 1.43
C GLU A 64 6.80 -16.27 2.24
N ALA A 65 6.96 -15.30 3.14
CA ALA A 65 5.85 -14.78 3.93
C ALA A 65 4.75 -14.17 3.05
N TRP A 66 5.13 -13.50 1.95
CA TRP A 66 4.16 -12.96 0.99
C TRP A 66 3.37 -14.04 0.28
N LYS A 67 3.92 -15.23 0.06
CA LYS A 67 3.13 -16.36 -0.45
C LYS A 67 1.96 -16.70 0.50
N PHE A 68 2.14 -16.59 1.82
CA PHE A 68 1.02 -16.76 2.77
C PHE A 68 0.08 -15.55 2.83
N LEU A 69 0.62 -14.32 2.87
CA LEU A 69 -0.17 -13.09 2.98
C LEU A 69 -1.09 -12.87 1.77
N THR A 70 -0.60 -13.18 0.57
CA THR A 70 -1.37 -13.06 -0.68
C THR A 70 -2.42 -14.16 -0.84
N GLY A 71 -2.26 -15.30 -0.15
CA GLY A 71 -3.06 -16.50 -0.36
C GLY A 71 -2.52 -17.43 -1.44
N TYR A 72 -1.28 -17.21 -1.90
CA TYR A 72 -0.55 -18.21 -2.69
C TYR A 72 -0.49 -19.54 -1.90
N TYR A 73 -0.13 -19.52 -0.62
CA TYR A 73 -0.28 -20.67 0.26
C TYR A 73 -1.47 -20.52 1.19
N SER A 74 -2.09 -21.65 1.53
CA SER A 74 -3.01 -21.70 2.67
C SER A 74 -2.21 -21.64 3.96
N TRP A 75 -2.73 -20.90 4.95
CA TRP A 75 -2.17 -20.85 6.31
C TRP A 75 -2.23 -22.20 7.04
N SER A 76 -3.09 -23.10 6.58
CA SER A 76 -3.24 -24.46 7.11
C SER A 76 -2.45 -25.51 6.32
N SER A 77 -1.65 -25.11 5.32
CA SER A 77 -0.95 -26.08 4.46
C SER A 77 0.31 -26.66 5.12
N SER A 78 0.60 -27.92 4.80
CA SER A 78 1.87 -28.58 5.07
C SER A 78 2.95 -28.21 4.03
N ARG A 79 4.20 -28.62 4.27
CA ARG A 79 5.30 -28.44 3.29
C ARG A 79 4.99 -29.15 1.97
N ASP A 80 4.53 -30.39 2.01
CA ASP A 80 4.29 -31.21 0.82
C ASP A 80 3.14 -30.65 -0.03
N GLU A 81 2.07 -30.16 0.61
CA GLU A 81 0.98 -29.48 -0.09
C GLU A 81 1.46 -28.20 -0.78
N ARG A 82 2.34 -27.43 -0.12
CA ARG A 82 2.93 -26.22 -0.74
C ARG A 82 3.77 -26.57 -1.96
N LEU A 83 4.59 -27.62 -1.90
CA LEU A 83 5.37 -28.10 -3.04
C LEU A 83 4.47 -28.54 -4.21
N ALA A 84 3.37 -29.23 -3.93
CA ALA A 84 2.39 -29.63 -4.95
C ALA A 84 1.72 -28.41 -5.61
N VAL A 85 1.33 -27.41 -4.80
CA VAL A 85 0.74 -26.16 -5.27
C VAL A 85 1.71 -25.37 -6.14
N GLU A 86 3.00 -25.29 -5.78
CA GLU A 86 4.04 -24.66 -6.61
C GLU A 86 4.20 -25.37 -7.94
N GLY A 87 4.29 -26.71 -7.92
CA GLY A 87 4.39 -27.52 -9.14
C GLY A 87 3.20 -27.32 -10.08
N MET A 88 1.99 -27.25 -9.52
CA MET A 88 0.77 -26.96 -10.29
C MET A 88 0.81 -25.55 -10.91
N ARG A 89 1.14 -24.53 -10.10
CA ARG A 89 1.17 -23.14 -10.56
C ARG A 89 2.23 -22.88 -11.61
N ARG A 90 3.40 -23.53 -11.50
CA ARG A 90 4.44 -23.48 -12.52
C ARG A 90 3.93 -24.00 -13.86
N LYS A 91 3.32 -25.19 -13.88
CA LYS A 91 2.72 -25.78 -15.10
C LYS A 91 1.61 -24.90 -15.71
N ASN A 92 0.79 -24.31 -14.86
CA ASN A 92 -0.26 -23.39 -15.31
C ASN A 92 0.32 -22.14 -15.95
N TYR A 93 1.33 -21.53 -15.33
CA TYR A 93 2.04 -20.38 -15.90
C TYR A 93 2.70 -20.72 -17.24
N GLU A 94 3.42 -21.84 -17.32
CA GLU A 94 4.05 -22.29 -18.58
C GLU A 94 3.01 -22.50 -19.70
N SER A 95 1.82 -23.00 -19.35
CA SER A 95 0.73 -23.18 -20.31
C SER A 95 0.16 -21.84 -20.79
N LEU A 96 0.00 -20.87 -19.87
CA LEU A 96 -0.42 -19.51 -20.20
C LEU A 96 0.61 -18.80 -21.07
N ALA A 97 1.90 -18.89 -20.73
CA ALA A 97 2.98 -18.30 -21.51
C ALA A 97 3.00 -18.85 -22.95
N LYS A 98 2.92 -20.18 -23.11
CA LYS A 98 2.81 -20.84 -24.43
C LYS A 98 1.58 -20.38 -25.21
N MET A 99 0.47 -20.11 -24.54
CA MET A 99 -0.74 -19.59 -25.18
C MET A 99 -0.52 -18.15 -25.65
N CYS A 100 0.06 -17.29 -24.80
CA CYS A 100 0.40 -15.91 -25.14
C CYS A 100 1.35 -15.87 -26.35
N ASP A 101 2.40 -16.68 -26.38
CA ASP A 101 3.36 -16.74 -27.49
C ASP A 101 2.69 -17.10 -28.83
N LYS A 102 1.65 -17.94 -28.80
CA LYS A 102 0.88 -18.33 -30.00
C LYS A 102 -0.12 -17.26 -30.45
N ILE A 103 -0.72 -16.54 -29.50
CA ILE A 103 -1.74 -15.52 -29.79
C ILE A 103 -1.09 -14.20 -30.22
N GLN A 104 0.07 -13.87 -29.66
CA GLN A 104 0.84 -12.66 -29.96
C GLN A 104 0.96 -12.38 -31.49
N PRO A 105 1.45 -13.30 -32.34
CA PRO A 105 1.59 -13.05 -33.77
C PRO A 105 0.24 -12.89 -34.49
N LEU A 106 -0.83 -13.55 -34.00
CA LEU A 106 -2.16 -13.42 -34.58
C LEU A 106 -2.73 -12.02 -34.32
N LEU A 107 -2.56 -11.51 -33.10
CA LEU A 107 -2.99 -10.17 -32.74
C LEU A 107 -2.17 -9.08 -33.46
N GLU A 108 -0.87 -9.31 -33.65
CA GLU A 108 0.00 -8.40 -34.42
C GLU A 108 -0.36 -8.35 -35.92
N THR A 109 -0.87 -9.46 -36.47
CA THR A 109 -1.27 -9.55 -37.88
C THR A 109 -2.64 -8.89 -38.14
N GLU A 110 -3.62 -9.16 -37.28
CA GLU A 110 -5.00 -8.67 -37.44
C GLU A 110 -5.17 -7.20 -37.04
N HIS A 111 -4.37 -6.72 -36.08
CA HIS A 111 -4.47 -5.37 -35.56
C HIS A 111 -3.14 -4.64 -35.75
N ARG A 112 -3.06 -3.83 -36.81
CA ARG A 112 -1.86 -3.07 -37.21
C ARG A 112 -1.30 -2.14 -36.12
N ASP A 113 -2.14 -1.76 -35.15
CA ASP A 113 -1.78 -0.98 -33.96
C ASP A 113 -1.64 -1.83 -32.68
N PHE A 114 -1.78 -3.16 -32.72
CA PHE A 114 -1.73 -4.01 -31.53
C PHE A 114 -0.40 -3.91 -30.79
N SER A 115 0.71 -3.91 -31.51
CA SER A 115 2.02 -3.71 -30.88
C SER A 115 2.11 -2.33 -30.18
N ARG A 116 1.44 -1.33 -30.75
CA ARG A 116 1.33 0.03 -30.21
C ARG A 116 0.37 0.11 -29.02
N VAL A 117 -0.74 -0.63 -29.05
CA VAL A 117 -1.75 -0.73 -27.98
C VAL A 117 -1.24 -1.58 -26.84
N CYS A 118 -0.55 -2.69 -27.08
CA CYS A 118 0.14 -3.49 -26.07
C CYS A 118 1.29 -2.73 -25.45
N SER A 119 2.06 -1.97 -26.24
CA SER A 119 3.01 -1.01 -25.70
C SER A 119 2.24 -0.01 -24.83
N PHE A 120 1.20 0.67 -25.31
CA PHE A 120 0.40 1.62 -24.54
C PHE A 120 -0.26 1.04 -23.26
N ILE A 121 -0.67 -0.23 -23.26
CA ILE A 121 -1.28 -0.94 -22.12
C ILE A 121 -0.21 -1.42 -21.13
N LYS A 122 0.92 -1.96 -21.60
CA LYS A 122 2.10 -2.25 -20.76
C LYS A 122 2.73 -0.96 -20.20
N TYR A 123 2.61 0.13 -20.96
CA TYR A 123 2.99 1.52 -20.62
C TYR A 123 1.81 2.34 -20.08
N GLN A 124 0.71 1.73 -19.62
CA GLN A 124 -0.17 2.43 -18.68
C GLN A 124 0.66 2.64 -17.43
N GLN A 125 1.19 3.85 -17.33
CA GLN A 125 2.42 4.27 -16.68
C GLN A 125 2.37 4.09 -15.15
N GLY A 126 2.60 2.85 -14.69
CA GLY A 126 2.85 2.50 -13.28
C GLY A 126 2.71 1.01 -12.93
N PHE A 127 2.00 0.19 -13.73
CA PHE A 127 1.92 -1.26 -13.47
C PHE A 127 3.26 -1.98 -13.65
N HIS A 128 4.05 -1.58 -14.65
CA HIS A 128 5.42 -2.07 -14.83
C HIS A 128 6.28 -1.77 -13.60
N GLU A 129 6.15 -0.59 -13.01
CA GLU A 129 6.88 -0.20 -11.80
C GLU A 129 6.45 -1.03 -10.59
N MET A 130 5.15 -1.31 -10.45
CA MET A 130 4.67 -2.26 -9.42
C MET A 130 5.30 -3.62 -9.63
N LEU A 131 5.30 -4.12 -10.87
CA LEU A 131 5.85 -5.43 -11.20
C LEU A 131 7.36 -5.52 -10.90
N LEU A 132 8.14 -4.44 -11.05
CA LEU A 132 9.55 -4.42 -10.66
C LEU A 132 9.76 -4.74 -9.17
N LEU A 133 8.85 -4.29 -8.28
CA LEU A 133 8.93 -4.64 -6.85
C LEU A 133 8.68 -6.13 -6.59
N PHE A 134 7.94 -6.82 -7.48
CA PHE A 134 7.78 -8.27 -7.40
C PHE A 134 9.00 -9.01 -7.96
N HIS A 135 9.67 -8.49 -8.98
CA HIS A 135 10.94 -9.04 -9.47
C HIS A 135 12.06 -8.93 -8.43
N LEU A 136 12.03 -7.89 -7.58
CA LEU A 136 12.93 -7.77 -6.44
C LEU A 136 12.56 -8.70 -5.27
N LEU A 137 11.32 -9.19 -5.25
CA LEU A 137 10.80 -10.07 -4.19
C LEU A 137 11.02 -11.55 -4.50
N ALA A 138 10.85 -11.97 -5.75
CA ALA A 138 10.95 -13.37 -6.17
C ALA A 138 11.78 -13.49 -7.45
N GLU A 139 12.57 -14.56 -7.54
CA GLU A 139 13.47 -14.79 -8.68
C GLU A 139 12.78 -15.46 -9.87
N GLN A 140 11.76 -16.27 -9.59
CA GLN A 140 11.13 -17.13 -10.59
C GLN A 140 9.92 -16.44 -11.24
N GLU A 141 9.91 -16.33 -12.57
CA GLU A 141 8.85 -15.66 -13.35
C GLU A 141 7.43 -16.13 -13.00
N HIS A 142 7.23 -17.44 -12.84
CA HIS A 142 5.94 -17.99 -12.46
C HIS A 142 5.50 -17.54 -11.06
N GLU A 143 6.43 -17.41 -10.12
CA GLU A 143 6.13 -16.91 -8.78
C GLU A 143 5.78 -15.42 -8.80
N ILE A 144 6.56 -14.62 -9.53
CA ILE A 144 6.31 -13.18 -9.72
C ILE A 144 4.89 -12.97 -10.27
N TYR A 145 4.54 -13.69 -11.33
CA TYR A 145 3.22 -13.62 -11.97
C TYR A 145 2.09 -13.91 -10.97
N TRP A 146 2.17 -15.04 -10.25
CA TRP A 146 1.11 -15.44 -9.34
C TRP A 146 1.04 -14.56 -8.10
N LEU A 147 2.18 -14.16 -7.52
CA LEU A 147 2.21 -13.23 -6.39
C LEU A 147 1.59 -11.88 -6.78
N PHE A 148 1.89 -11.37 -7.97
CA PHE A 148 1.29 -10.14 -8.47
C PHE A 148 -0.22 -10.28 -8.70
N GLN A 149 -0.64 -11.38 -9.32
CA GLN A 149 -2.06 -11.67 -9.55
C GLN A 149 -2.83 -11.76 -8.23
N PHE A 150 -2.33 -12.50 -7.24
CA PHE A 150 -2.97 -12.62 -5.93
C PHE A 150 -2.94 -11.30 -5.15
N PHE A 151 -1.87 -10.51 -5.27
CA PHE A 151 -1.81 -9.17 -4.69
C PHE A 151 -2.95 -8.29 -5.22
N LEU A 152 -3.14 -8.24 -6.55
CA LEU A 152 -4.20 -7.45 -7.16
C LEU A 152 -5.60 -7.94 -6.75
N GLN A 153 -5.80 -9.26 -6.66
CA GLN A 153 -7.06 -9.84 -6.18
C GLN A 153 -7.33 -9.49 -4.72
N LYS A 154 -6.33 -9.63 -3.84
CA LYS A 154 -6.45 -9.32 -2.41
C LYS A 154 -6.72 -7.85 -2.16
N THR A 155 -6.17 -6.98 -3.00
CA THR A 155 -6.26 -5.52 -2.90
C THR A 155 -7.22 -4.89 -3.91
N GLU A 156 -8.14 -5.66 -4.49
CA GLU A 156 -9.02 -5.20 -5.59
C GLU A 156 -9.86 -3.96 -5.23
N HIS A 157 -10.31 -3.91 -3.98
CA HIS A 157 -11.10 -2.82 -3.40
C HIS A 157 -10.27 -1.55 -3.16
N SER A 158 -8.95 -1.66 -3.22
CA SER A 158 -8.02 -0.53 -3.13
C SER A 158 -7.59 -0.08 -4.54
N CYS A 159 -7.03 -0.99 -5.32
CA CYS A 159 -6.11 -0.64 -6.43
C CYS A 159 -6.73 -0.76 -7.83
N VAL A 160 -7.84 -1.49 -7.97
CA VAL A 160 -8.45 -1.70 -9.29
C VAL A 160 -9.33 -0.52 -9.65
N MET A 161 -9.01 0.17 -10.74
CA MET A 161 -9.67 1.41 -11.18
C MET A 161 -11.20 1.34 -11.20
N ASN A 162 -11.74 0.27 -11.79
CA ASN A 162 -13.19 0.10 -11.98
C ASN A 162 -13.90 -0.52 -10.78
N ILE A 163 -13.19 -0.83 -9.70
CA ILE A 163 -13.75 -1.52 -8.52
C ILE A 163 -13.57 -0.66 -7.27
N GLY A 164 -12.33 -0.33 -6.96
CA GLY A 164 -11.92 0.26 -5.69
C GLY A 164 -11.65 1.76 -5.75
N VAL A 165 -10.89 2.22 -6.75
CA VAL A 165 -10.32 3.57 -6.77
C VAL A 165 -11.39 4.66 -6.66
N GLY A 166 -12.45 4.61 -7.47
CA GLY A 166 -13.55 5.58 -7.40
C GLY A 166 -14.23 5.63 -6.03
N LYS A 167 -14.46 4.46 -5.40
CA LYS A 167 -15.05 4.37 -4.05
C LYS A 167 -14.12 4.98 -3.00
N ASN A 168 -12.82 4.68 -3.08
CA ASN A 168 -11.83 5.23 -2.15
C ASN A 168 -11.72 6.75 -2.25
N LEU A 169 -11.82 7.34 -3.45
CA LEU A 169 -11.83 8.79 -3.65
C LEU A 169 -13.07 9.46 -3.04
N ILE A 170 -14.24 8.84 -3.20
CA ILE A 170 -15.49 9.30 -2.56
C ILE A 170 -15.35 9.24 -1.03
N MET A 171 -14.83 8.13 -0.51
CA MET A 171 -14.60 7.96 0.93
C MET A 171 -13.58 8.95 1.47
N LEU A 172 -12.49 9.21 0.73
CA LEU A 172 -11.47 10.20 1.09
C LEU A 172 -12.08 11.60 1.18
N LYS A 173 -12.87 12.00 0.18
CA LYS A 173 -13.56 13.29 0.19
C LYS A 173 -14.47 13.42 1.43
N ALA A 174 -15.27 12.38 1.71
CA ALA A 174 -16.15 12.37 2.88
C ALA A 174 -15.36 12.44 4.20
N LEU A 175 -14.24 11.69 4.30
CA LEU A 175 -13.38 11.70 5.47
C LEU A 175 -12.77 13.08 5.71
N ILE A 176 -12.23 13.75 4.67
CA ILE A 176 -11.67 15.10 4.79
C ILE A 176 -12.76 16.10 5.21
N ALA A 177 -13.95 16.03 4.60
CA ALA A 177 -15.07 16.91 4.95
C ALA A 177 -15.50 16.78 6.42
N PHE A 178 -15.48 15.55 6.95
CA PHE A 178 -15.81 15.29 8.34
C PHE A 178 -14.69 15.71 9.30
N MET A 179 -13.45 15.35 8.97
CA MET A 179 -12.29 15.55 9.85
C MET A 179 -11.79 16.99 9.89
N ASP A 180 -11.87 17.68 8.76
CA ASP A 180 -11.27 18.99 8.55
C ASP A 180 -12.08 19.82 7.56
N PRO A 181 -13.25 20.35 7.99
CA PRO A 181 -14.15 21.09 7.11
C PRO A 181 -13.51 22.31 6.44
N THR A 182 -12.55 22.95 7.13
CA THR A 182 -11.81 24.10 6.59
C THR A 182 -10.95 23.69 5.40
N PHE A 183 -10.19 22.60 5.54
CA PHE A 183 -9.38 22.08 4.44
C PHE A 183 -10.26 21.54 3.30
N ALA A 184 -11.35 20.85 3.62
CA ALA A 184 -12.32 20.39 2.63
C ALA A 184 -12.85 21.54 1.76
N LYS A 185 -13.30 22.63 2.39
CA LYS A 185 -13.80 23.82 1.69
C LYS A 185 -12.72 24.48 0.82
N HIS A 186 -11.47 24.50 1.30
CA HIS A 186 -10.36 25.00 0.51
C HIS A 186 -10.15 24.16 -0.76
N LEU A 187 -10.08 22.84 -0.63
CA LEU A 187 -9.90 21.94 -1.78
C LEU A 187 -11.06 22.06 -2.79
N GLU A 188 -12.30 22.18 -2.32
CA GLU A 188 -13.46 22.39 -3.20
C GLU A 188 -13.40 23.74 -3.94
N GLY A 189 -12.94 24.80 -3.27
CA GLY A 189 -12.78 26.13 -3.86
C GLY A 189 -11.67 26.24 -4.91
N LYS A 190 -10.74 25.27 -4.96
CA LYS A 190 -9.64 25.21 -5.93
C LYS A 190 -9.93 24.32 -7.14
N GLY A 191 -11.11 23.70 -7.18
CA GLY A 191 -11.59 22.90 -8.30
C GLY A 191 -12.18 21.57 -7.85
N THR A 192 -13.25 21.13 -8.51
CA THR A 192 -13.97 19.87 -8.20
C THR A 192 -13.14 18.60 -8.40
N GLN A 193 -11.96 18.71 -9.03
CA GLN A 193 -11.14 17.57 -9.42
C GLN A 193 -9.90 17.34 -8.56
N VAL A 194 -9.53 18.21 -7.60
CA VAL A 194 -8.26 18.01 -6.84
C VAL A 194 -8.20 16.64 -6.17
N ILE A 195 -9.26 16.24 -5.44
CA ILE A 195 -9.33 14.90 -4.86
C ILE A 195 -9.39 13.82 -5.94
N GLN A 196 -10.14 14.02 -7.03
CA GLN A 196 -10.23 13.04 -8.12
C GLN A 196 -8.88 12.79 -8.80
N SER A 197 -8.04 13.82 -8.91
CA SER A 197 -6.68 13.75 -9.44
C SER A 197 -5.71 12.96 -8.56
N LEU A 198 -6.09 12.61 -7.32
CA LEU A 198 -5.32 11.71 -6.44
C LEU A 198 -5.51 10.22 -6.78
N PHE A 199 -6.27 9.88 -7.83
CA PHE A 199 -6.47 8.49 -8.25
C PHE A 199 -5.16 7.67 -8.38
N PRO A 200 -4.00 8.21 -8.84
CA PRO A 200 -2.77 7.42 -9.00
C PRO A 200 -2.24 6.86 -7.69
N TRP A 201 -2.52 7.51 -6.55
CA TRP A 201 -2.17 6.98 -5.24
C TRP A 201 -2.82 5.62 -5.00
N PHE A 202 -4.11 5.49 -5.33
CA PHE A 202 -4.82 4.23 -5.15
C PHE A 202 -4.47 3.23 -6.24
N SER A 203 -4.41 3.65 -7.50
CA SER A 203 -4.09 2.77 -8.65
C SER A 203 -2.76 2.06 -8.49
N PHE A 204 -1.75 2.74 -7.93
CA PHE A 204 -0.40 2.20 -7.77
C PHE A 204 -0.05 1.89 -6.31
N SER A 205 -1.07 1.69 -5.45
CA SER A 205 -0.87 1.31 -4.04
C SER A 205 0.16 2.19 -3.31
N PHE A 206 0.14 3.49 -3.58
CA PHE A 206 1.02 4.53 -3.02
C PHE A 206 2.51 4.32 -3.29
N GLN A 207 2.90 3.45 -4.24
CA GLN A 207 4.31 3.15 -4.52
C GLN A 207 5.15 4.40 -4.75
N ARG A 208 4.62 5.37 -5.50
CA ARG A 208 5.32 6.60 -5.90
C ARG A 208 5.45 7.64 -4.79
N VAL A 209 4.74 7.44 -3.68
CA VAL A 209 4.77 8.37 -2.55
C VAL A 209 6.05 8.19 -1.72
N PHE A 210 6.56 6.95 -1.65
CA PHE A 210 7.68 6.59 -0.78
C PHE A 210 9.01 6.56 -1.55
N LYS A 211 10.09 6.97 -0.87
CA LYS A 211 11.44 6.99 -1.44
C LYS A 211 12.12 5.61 -1.43
N SER A 212 11.74 4.74 -0.50
CA SER A 212 12.34 3.42 -0.29
C SER A 212 11.37 2.31 -0.65
N PHE A 213 11.86 1.29 -1.37
CA PHE A 213 11.10 0.06 -1.63
C PHE A 213 10.69 -0.66 -0.34
N TYR A 214 11.50 -0.53 0.71
CA TYR A 214 11.16 -1.09 2.02
C TYR A 214 9.85 -0.52 2.56
N ASP A 215 9.65 0.79 2.47
CA ASP A 215 8.45 1.46 2.97
C ASP A 215 7.22 1.08 2.13
N VAL A 216 7.40 0.92 0.81
CA VAL A 216 6.34 0.44 -0.08
C VAL A 216 5.91 -0.97 0.28
N TRP A 217 6.85 -1.92 0.39
CA TRP A 217 6.54 -3.29 0.80
C TRP A 217 5.90 -3.33 2.19
N ARG A 218 6.36 -2.49 3.11
CA ARG A 218 5.78 -2.39 4.45
C ARG A 218 4.32 -1.97 4.42
N LEU A 219 3.98 -0.97 3.62
CA LEU A 219 2.60 -0.55 3.42
C LEU A 219 1.78 -1.68 2.76
N TRP A 220 2.34 -2.38 1.78
CA TRP A 220 1.66 -3.46 1.09
C TRP A 220 1.41 -4.68 1.99
N GLU A 221 2.33 -4.98 2.93
CA GLU A 221 2.10 -5.98 3.98
C GLU A 221 0.85 -5.63 4.82
N VAL A 222 0.66 -4.35 5.17
CA VAL A 222 -0.54 -3.88 5.88
C VAL A 222 -1.80 -4.09 5.03
N PHE A 223 -1.74 -3.73 3.74
CA PHE A 223 -2.86 -3.93 2.81
C PHE A 223 -3.23 -5.41 2.62
N LEU A 224 -2.24 -6.30 2.50
CA LEU A 224 -2.45 -7.73 2.37
C LEU A 224 -3.07 -8.35 3.64
N ILE A 225 -2.68 -7.86 4.81
CA ILE A 225 -3.24 -8.30 6.09
C ILE A 225 -4.68 -7.77 6.28
N GLY A 226 -5.01 -6.61 5.71
CA GLY A 226 -6.36 -6.03 5.76
C GLY A 226 -6.78 -5.55 7.15
N LYS A 227 -5.82 -5.32 8.04
CA LYS A 227 -6.00 -4.71 9.37
C LYS A 227 -5.37 -3.32 9.38
N PRO A 228 -5.87 -2.39 10.20
CA PRO A 228 -6.97 -2.54 11.17
C PRO A 228 -8.38 -2.50 10.54
N CYS A 229 -8.50 -2.09 9.27
CA CYS A 229 -9.76 -2.01 8.56
C CYS A 229 -9.56 -2.24 7.06
N ARG A 230 -10.64 -2.62 6.35
CA ARG A 230 -10.60 -2.92 4.91
C ARG A 230 -10.18 -1.72 4.05
N ASN A 231 -10.57 -0.50 4.41
CA ASN A 231 -10.30 0.70 3.61
C ASN A 231 -9.15 1.54 4.17
N PHE A 232 -8.13 0.88 4.75
CA PHE A 232 -6.99 1.54 5.38
C PHE A 232 -6.24 2.49 4.42
N GLN A 233 -6.24 2.19 3.12
CA GLN A 233 -5.72 3.08 2.07
C GLN A 233 -6.31 4.50 2.11
N VAL A 234 -7.57 4.66 2.50
CA VAL A 234 -8.22 5.98 2.60
C VAL A 234 -7.62 6.78 3.76
N ILE A 235 -7.34 6.10 4.87
CA ILE A 235 -6.70 6.70 6.05
C ILE A 235 -5.25 7.09 5.73
N VAL A 236 -4.54 6.24 4.98
CA VAL A 236 -3.19 6.55 4.47
C VAL A 236 -3.24 7.82 3.61
N ALA A 237 -4.13 7.88 2.62
CA ALA A 237 -4.28 9.06 1.76
C ALA A 237 -4.61 10.34 2.57
N TYR A 238 -5.54 10.25 3.52
CA TYR A 238 -5.85 11.38 4.40
C TYR A 238 -4.62 11.84 5.18
N THR A 239 -3.88 10.91 5.76
CA THR A 239 -2.65 11.21 6.53
C THR A 239 -1.60 11.89 5.66
N LEU A 240 -1.41 11.41 4.42
CA LEU A 240 -0.51 12.04 3.46
C LEU A 240 -0.95 13.48 3.16
N LEU A 241 -2.25 13.73 2.97
CA LEU A 241 -2.72 15.11 2.77
C LEU A 241 -2.51 15.99 3.99
N GLN A 242 -2.70 15.47 5.20
CA GLN A 242 -2.48 16.22 6.44
C GLN A 242 -1.04 16.72 6.59
N THR A 243 -0.06 15.99 6.06
CA THR A 243 1.36 16.40 6.13
C THR A 243 1.70 17.63 5.28
N VAL A 244 0.94 17.90 4.22
CA VAL A 244 1.12 19.06 3.32
C VAL A 244 0.04 20.13 3.53
N ARG A 245 -1.00 19.81 4.31
CA ARG A 245 -2.18 20.63 4.57
C ARG A 245 -1.85 22.06 4.99
N ASP A 246 -0.99 22.22 6.00
CA ASP A 246 -0.71 23.57 6.51
C ASP A 246 0.04 24.43 5.49
N GLN A 247 0.87 23.82 4.64
CA GLN A 247 1.53 24.52 3.54
C GLN A 247 0.49 24.96 2.49
N ILE A 248 -0.39 24.03 2.08
CA ILE A 248 -1.47 24.30 1.11
C ILE A 248 -2.34 25.47 1.57
N LEU A 249 -2.76 25.47 2.83
CA LEU A 249 -3.62 26.51 3.38
C LEU A 249 -2.91 27.85 3.53
N ARG A 250 -1.67 27.87 4.02
CA ARG A 250 -0.89 29.11 4.19
C ARG A 250 -0.59 29.79 2.86
N GLU A 251 -0.23 29.01 1.85
CA GLU A 251 0.15 29.53 0.52
C GLU A 251 -1.06 29.70 -0.41
N ASN A 252 -2.25 29.28 0.03
CA ASN A 252 -3.48 29.33 -0.76
C ASN A 252 -3.33 28.68 -2.15
N MET A 253 -2.67 27.52 -2.18
CA MET A 253 -2.21 26.84 -3.40
C MET A 253 -3.33 26.60 -4.42
N SER A 254 -2.97 26.57 -5.71
CA SER A 254 -3.88 26.15 -6.78
C SER A 254 -4.01 24.62 -6.82
N GLY A 255 -4.98 24.10 -7.58
CA GLY A 255 -5.16 22.66 -7.74
C GLY A 255 -3.91 21.95 -8.24
N ASP A 256 -3.20 22.55 -9.21
CA ASP A 256 -1.99 21.97 -9.78
C ASP A 256 -0.83 21.96 -8.77
N ASP A 257 -0.65 23.06 -8.02
CA ASP A 257 0.39 23.14 -6.97
C ASP A 257 0.15 22.09 -5.87
N ILE A 258 -1.11 21.85 -5.50
CA ILE A 258 -1.49 20.80 -4.54
C ILE A 258 -1.06 19.41 -5.05
N LEU A 259 -1.26 19.12 -6.34
CA LEU A 259 -0.85 17.84 -6.93
C LEU A 259 0.68 17.66 -6.99
N MET A 260 1.41 18.76 -7.15
CA MET A 260 2.87 18.76 -7.10
C MET A 260 3.38 18.45 -5.68
N VAL A 261 2.89 19.17 -4.66
CA VAL A 261 3.37 18.98 -3.27
C VAL A 261 2.89 17.67 -2.63
N SER A 262 1.76 17.14 -3.09
CA SER A 262 1.27 15.81 -2.70
C SER A 262 2.00 14.66 -3.43
N GLY A 263 2.96 14.95 -4.31
CA GLY A 263 3.76 13.93 -4.96
C GLY A 263 3.01 13.08 -5.99
N CYS A 264 1.81 13.51 -6.41
CA CYS A 264 1.09 12.91 -7.53
C CYS A 264 1.82 13.11 -8.87
N ALA A 265 2.69 14.12 -8.96
CA ALA A 265 3.51 14.41 -10.13
C ALA A 265 4.82 13.58 -10.23
N GLY A 266 4.96 12.51 -9.44
CA GLY A 266 6.16 11.65 -9.46
C GLY A 266 7.34 12.16 -8.62
N HIS A 267 7.13 13.22 -7.83
CA HIS A 267 8.08 13.66 -6.82
C HIS A 267 7.72 13.03 -5.46
N PRO A 268 8.63 12.28 -4.82
CA PRO A 268 8.33 11.70 -3.52
C PRO A 268 8.04 12.80 -2.50
N ILE A 269 6.98 12.64 -1.69
CA ILE A 269 6.70 13.58 -0.61
C ILE A 269 7.88 13.51 0.38
N PRO A 270 8.44 14.65 0.84
CA PRO A 270 9.45 14.64 1.89
C PRO A 270 8.80 14.28 3.22
N LEU A 271 8.50 13.00 3.44
CA LEU A 271 7.86 12.55 4.67
C LEU A 271 8.84 11.98 5.69
N LEU A 272 8.55 12.35 6.94
CA LEU A 272 9.08 11.83 8.20
C LEU A 272 8.66 10.36 8.46
N TRP A 273 8.34 9.59 7.43
CA TRP A 273 7.98 8.17 7.56
C TRP A 273 9.24 7.31 7.56
N GLY A 274 10.19 7.68 8.42
CA GLY A 274 11.40 6.89 8.66
C GLY A 274 11.18 6.03 9.89
N SER A 275 10.59 4.83 9.74
CA SER A 275 10.79 3.61 10.57
C SER A 275 9.61 2.62 10.50
N HIS A 276 9.97 1.33 10.64
CA HIS A 276 9.17 0.08 10.61
C HIS A 276 7.81 0.05 11.36
N ARG A 277 7.59 0.93 12.36
CA ARG A 277 6.36 1.02 13.20
C ARG A 277 5.40 2.15 12.78
N PHE A 278 5.85 3.09 11.96
CA PHE A 278 5.19 4.40 11.88
C PHE A 278 4.01 4.45 10.94
N VAL A 279 3.93 3.65 9.88
CA VAL A 279 2.86 3.76 8.88
C VAL A 279 1.47 3.61 9.50
N THR A 280 1.24 2.51 10.22
CA THR A 280 -0.04 2.23 10.88
C THR A 280 -0.25 3.14 12.08
N SER A 281 0.72 3.21 13.00
CA SER A 281 0.58 4.03 14.21
C SER A 281 0.39 5.52 13.91
N THR A 282 1.14 6.06 12.95
CA THR A 282 1.03 7.48 12.55
C THR A 282 -0.30 7.73 11.87
N ALA A 283 -0.70 6.90 10.90
CA ALA A 283 -1.96 7.09 10.20
C ALA A 283 -3.17 6.96 11.16
N LEU A 284 -3.09 6.05 12.12
CA LEU A 284 -4.12 5.87 13.15
C LEU A 284 -4.15 7.01 14.17
N SER A 285 -2.99 7.58 14.54
CA SER A 285 -2.94 8.71 15.47
C SER A 285 -3.64 9.97 14.94
N GLN A 286 -3.79 10.08 13.61
CA GLN A 286 -4.46 11.21 12.95
C GLN A 286 -5.98 11.02 12.85
N VAL A 287 -6.52 9.84 13.18
CA VAL A 287 -7.94 9.53 13.08
C VAL A 287 -8.53 9.25 14.47
N PRO A 288 -9.60 9.95 14.89
CA PRO A 288 -10.28 9.71 16.15
C PRO A 288 -10.70 8.24 16.30
N ALA A 289 -10.57 7.70 17.52
CA ALA A 289 -10.89 6.31 17.83
C ALA A 289 -12.33 5.91 17.41
N ALA A 290 -13.30 6.81 17.55
CA ALA A 290 -14.69 6.58 17.15
C ALA A 290 -14.86 6.40 15.62
N LEU A 291 -14.05 7.07 14.80
CA LEU A 291 -14.02 6.86 13.35
C LEU A 291 -13.28 5.58 13.00
N MET A 292 -12.24 5.23 13.77
CA MET A 292 -11.59 3.94 13.61
C MET A 292 -12.55 2.79 13.82
N GLU A 293 -13.42 2.87 14.84
CA GLU A 293 -14.51 1.91 15.04
C GLU A 293 -15.46 1.86 13.83
N PHE A 294 -15.80 3.00 13.22
CA PHE A 294 -16.63 3.03 12.01
C PHE A 294 -15.96 2.31 10.82
N PHE A 295 -14.67 2.55 10.57
CA PHE A 295 -13.92 1.86 9.52
C PHE A 295 -13.71 0.36 9.82
N THR A 296 -13.59 -0.02 11.09
CA THR A 296 -13.42 -1.41 11.54
C THR A 296 -14.75 -2.18 11.56
N GLN A 297 -15.88 -1.52 11.86
CA GLN A 297 -17.22 -2.11 11.90
C GLN A 297 -17.88 -2.25 10.52
N ALA A 298 -17.42 -1.50 9.50
CA ALA A 298 -17.81 -1.67 8.09
C ALA A 298 -17.33 -3.00 7.46
N ARG A 299 -17.16 -4.04 8.27
CA ARG A 299 -16.75 -5.41 7.92
C ARG A 299 -17.92 -6.26 7.38
N LYS A 300 -19.11 -5.68 7.20
CA LYS A 300 -20.29 -6.31 6.61
C LYS A 300 -20.50 -5.85 5.17
#